data_AF-A0AAP8LA76-F1
#
_entry.id   AF-A0AAP8LA76-F1
#
_cell.length_a   1.000
_cell.length_b   1.000
_cell.length_c   1.000
_cell.angle_alpha   90.00
_cell.angle_beta   90.00
_cell.angle_gamma   90.00
#
_symmetry.space_group_name_H-M   'P 1'
#
loop_
_entity.id
_entity.type
_entity.pdbx_description
1 polymer ?
#
loop_
_entity_poly.entity_id
_entity_poly.type
_entity_poly.pdbx_seq_one_letter_code
_entity_poly.pdbx_strand_id
1 'polypeptide(L)' 'RLHKNRVDQAGFAVLKAPDIPSILVETAFISNIEEERKLRTSHFQQQVAESILAGIKAYFANGGALASR' A
#
# COMPACT_ATOMS: atom_id res chain seq x y z
N ARG A 1 9.73 -11.31 -2.20
CA ARG A 1 10.73 -10.32 -2.67
C ARG A 1 9.95 -9.10 -3.12
N LEU A 2 10.29 -7.90 -2.64
CA LEU A 2 9.62 -6.67 -3.08
C LEU A 2 10.03 -6.36 -4.53
N HIS A 3 9.11 -5.76 -5.29
CA HIS A 3 9.41 -5.28 -6.65
C HIS A 3 10.51 -4.21 -6.63
N LYS A 4 10.47 -3.34 -5.61
CA LYS A 4 11.48 -2.31 -5.31
C LYS A 4 11.66 -2.17 -3.80
N ASN A 5 12.88 -1.81 -3.37
CA ASN A 5 13.21 -1.60 -1.96
C ASN A 5 13.03 -0.14 -1.50
N ARG A 6 12.51 0.74 -2.37
CA ARG A 6 12.23 2.16 -2.06
C ARG A 6 10.84 2.52 -2.57
N VAL A 7 10.26 3.57 -1.99
CA VAL A 7 8.98 4.15 -2.44
C VAL A 7 9.21 4.91 -3.74
N ASP A 8 8.38 4.62 -4.75
CA ASP A 8 8.40 5.34 -6.03
C ASP A 8 7.48 6.56 -5.98
N GLN A 9 7.80 7.56 -6.79
CA GLN A 9 6.98 8.76 -6.99
C GLN A 9 6.32 8.72 -8.37
N ALA A 10 5.03 9.00 -8.43
CA ALA A 10 4.27 9.00 -9.67
C ALA A 10 3.13 10.03 -9.64
N GLY A 11 2.80 10.58 -10.80
CA GLY A 11 1.79 11.63 -10.97
C GLY A 11 0.34 11.17 -10.96
N PHE A 12 0.00 10.11 -10.23
CA PHE A 12 -1.34 9.53 -10.21
C PHE A 12 -2.36 10.53 -9.61
N ALA A 13 -3.49 10.72 -10.30
CA ALA A 13 -4.53 11.66 -9.86
C ALA A 13 -5.07 11.36 -8.46
N VAL A 14 -5.20 10.07 -8.12
CA VAL A 14 -5.66 9.61 -6.80
C VAL A 14 -4.72 9.97 -5.64
N LEU A 15 -3.49 10.41 -5.93
CA LEU A 15 -2.49 10.78 -4.91
C LEU A 15 -2.34 12.30 -4.73
N LYS A 16 -3.15 13.12 -5.40
CA LYS A 16 -2.96 14.59 -5.47
C LYS A 16 -3.72 15.38 -4.40
N ALA A 17 -4.33 14.73 -3.41
CA ALA A 17 -5.01 15.45 -2.33
C ALA A 17 -3.98 16.29 -1.54
N PRO A 18 -4.13 17.63 -1.44
CA PRO A 18 -3.12 18.49 -0.83
C PRO A 18 -3.03 18.30 0.69
N ASP A 19 -4.17 18.06 1.34
CA ASP A 19 -4.28 18.04 2.79
C ASP A 19 -4.39 16.62 3.38
N ILE A 20 -4.31 15.59 2.54
CA ILE A 20 -4.45 14.18 2.93
C ILE A 20 -3.24 13.37 2.44
N PRO A 21 -2.42 12.80 3.35
CA PRO A 21 -1.36 11.88 2.97
C PRO A 21 -1.91 10.71 2.16
N SER A 22 -1.48 10.57 0.91
CA SER A 22 -2.00 9.57 -0.03
C SER A 22 -0.88 8.68 -0.55
N ILE A 23 -1.12 7.36 -0.58
CA ILE A 23 -0.21 6.37 -1.19
C ILE A 23 -0.99 5.39 -2.06
N LEU A 24 -0.31 4.81 -3.05
CA LEU A 24 -0.81 3.69 -3.83
C LEU A 24 -0.01 2.45 -3.44
N VAL A 25 -0.70 1.34 -3.16
CA VAL A 25 -0.07 0.06 -2.81
C VAL A 25 -0.28 -0.92 -3.96
N GLU A 26 0.80 -1.26 -4.66
CA GLU A 26 0.83 -2.37 -5.61
C GLU A 26 1.01 -3.68 -4.84
N THR A 27 -0.04 -4.49 -4.75
CA THR A 27 -0.06 -5.69 -3.90
C THR A 27 0.65 -6.89 -4.57
N ALA A 28 0.49 -7.03 -5.88
CA ALA A 28 1.22 -7.95 -6.75
C ALA A 28 0.96 -7.59 -8.23
N PHE A 29 1.72 -8.19 -9.16
CA PHE A 29 1.52 -8.07 -10.60
C PHE A 29 0.59 -9.16 -11.11
N ILE A 30 -0.61 -8.78 -11.53
CA ILE A 30 -1.57 -9.71 -12.13
C ILE A 30 -1.08 -10.33 -13.46
N SER A 31 -0.13 -9.67 -14.13
CA SER A 31 0.51 -10.18 -15.36
C SER A 31 1.47 -11.35 -15.10
N ASN A 32 1.85 -11.60 -13.84
CA ASN A 32 2.63 -12.76 -13.45
C ASN A 32 1.71 -13.85 -12.90
N ILE A 33 1.70 -15.02 -13.55
CA ILE A 33 0.78 -16.14 -13.22
C ILE A 33 0.90 -16.60 -11.76
N GLU A 34 2.11 -16.59 -11.19
CA GLU A 34 2.30 -17.00 -9.79
C GLU A 34 1.70 -15.98 -8.81
N GLU A 35 1.87 -14.69 -9.10
CA GLU A 35 1.33 -13.60 -8.31
C GLU A 35 -0.19 -13.47 -8.46
N GLU A 36 -0.72 -13.65 -9.67
CA GLU A 36 -2.16 -13.75 -9.91
C GLU A 36 -2.78 -14.87 -9.07
N ARG A 37 -2.16 -16.06 -9.05
CA ARG A 37 -2.67 -17.17 -8.24
C ARG A 37 -2.68 -16.81 -6.75
N LYS A 38 -1.64 -16.12 -6.25
CA LYS A 38 -1.60 -15.65 -4.85
C LYS A 38 -2.69 -14.65 -4.55
N LEU A 39 -2.94 -13.68 -5.43
CA LEU A 39 -3.99 -12.66 -5.29
C LEU A 39 -5.39 -13.27 -5.11
N ARG A 40 -5.61 -14.51 -5.58
CA ARG A 40 -6.88 -15.25 -5.44
C ARG A 40 -7.02 -16.00 -4.11
N THR A 41 -5.98 -16.09 -3.30
CA THR A 41 -6.01 -16.82 -2.02
C THR A 41 -6.36 -15.90 -0.85
N SER A 42 -7.26 -16.36 0.02
CA SER A 42 -7.63 -15.62 1.25
C SER A 42 -6.44 -15.39 2.17
N HIS A 43 -5.54 -16.38 2.27
CA HIS A 43 -4.32 -16.27 3.07
C HIS A 43 -3.44 -15.10 2.62
N PHE A 44 -3.12 -14.99 1.33
CA PHE A 44 -2.29 -13.88 0.83
C PHE A 44 -2.99 -12.52 0.98
N GLN A 45 -4.30 -12.45 0.70
CA GLN A 45 -5.08 -11.24 0.89
C GLN A 45 -5.04 -10.77 2.35
N GLN A 46 -5.18 -11.70 3.30
CA GLN A 46 -5.11 -11.41 4.73
C GLN A 46 -3.71 -10.91 5.13
N GLN A 47 -2.64 -11.54 4.64
CA GLN A 47 -1.28 -11.08 4.90
C GLN A 47 -1.02 -9.65 4.40
N VAL A 48 -1.53 -9.31 3.21
CA VAL A 48 -1.43 -7.96 2.66
C VAL A 48 -2.22 -6.96 3.51
N ALA A 49 -3.45 -7.29 3.88
CA ALA A 49 -4.30 -6.44 4.72
C ALA A 49 -3.66 -6.16 6.09
N GLU A 50 -3.11 -7.19 6.73
CA GLU A 50 -2.39 -7.06 8.01
C GLU A 50 -1.15 -6.17 7.89
N SER A 51 -0.41 -6.30 6.79
CA SER A 51 0.78 -5.49 6.54
C SER A 51 0.42 -4.01 6.33
N ILE A 52 -0.66 -3.73 5.58
CA ILE A 52 -1.17 -2.37 5.38
C ILE A 52 -1.62 -1.78 6.73
N LEU A 53 -2.39 -2.54 7.51
CA LEU A 53 -2.85 -2.10 8.83
C LEU A 53 -1.68 -1.81 9.78
N ALA A 54 -0.68 -2.68 9.81
CA ALA A 54 0.52 -2.49 10.61
C ALA A 54 1.28 -1.20 10.20
N GLY A 55 1.42 -0.96 8.89
CA GLY A 55 2.03 0.26 8.37
C GLY A 55 1.27 1.54 8.75
N ILE A 56 -0.07 1.53 8.65
CA ILE A 56 -0.91 2.66 9.07
C ILE A 56 -0.77 2.92 10.57
N LYS A 57 -0.81 1.87 11.40
CA LYS A 57 -0.61 2.00 12.85
C LYS A 57 0.76 2.62 13.17
N ALA A 58 1.82 2.15 12.51
CA ALA A 58 3.17 2.67 12.69
C ALA A 58 3.29 4.15 12.25
N TYR A 59 2.64 4.54 11.15
CA TYR A 59 2.61 5.93 10.69
C TYR A 59 2.06 6.86 11.78
N PHE A 60 0.92 6.52 12.37
CA PHE A 60 0.32 7.35 13.44
C PHE A 60 1.09 7.28 14.76
N ALA A 61 1.65 6.12 15.11
CA ALA A 61 2.51 6.01 16.29
C ALA A 61 3.76 6.92 16.20
N ASN A 62 4.23 7.21 14.99
CA ASN A 62 5.39 8.07 14.72
C ASN A 62 5.01 9.54 14.47
N GLY A 63 3.81 9.98 14.85
CA GLY A 63 3.37 11.37 14.70
C GLY A 63 2.91 11.75 13.29
N GLY A 64 2.46 10.77 12.50
CA GLY A 64 1.87 10.99 11.20
C GLY A 64 0.73 12.02 11.23
N ALA A 65 0.65 12.85 10.18
CA ALA A 65 -0.31 13.93 10.09
C ALA A 65 -1.73 13.39 9.88
N LEU A 66 -2.68 13.95 10.61
CA LEU A 66 -4.10 13.83 10.30
C LEU A 66 -4.50 14.99 9.41
N ALA A 67 -5.38 14.73 8.44
CA ALA A 67 -5.96 15.80 7.64
C ALA A 67 -6.64 16.81 8.57
N SER A 68 -6.27 18.08 8.44
CA SER A 68 -7.01 19.16 9.09
C SER A 68 -8.37 19.28 8.41
N ARG A 69 -9.44 19.14 9.20
CA ARG A 69 -10.81 19.35 8.73
C ARG A 69 -11.05 20.79 8.31
#